data_AF-A0A6L9II77-F1
#
_entry.id   AF-A0A6L9II77-F1
#
_cell.length_a   1.000
_cell.length_b   1.000
_cell.length_c   1.000
_cell.angle_alpha   90.00
_cell.angle_beta   90.00
_cell.angle_gamma   90.00
#
_symmetry.space_group_name_H-M   'P 1'
#
loop_
_entity.id
_entity.type
_entity.pdbx_description
1 polymer ?
#
loop_
_entity_poly.entity_id
_entity_poly.type
_entity_poly.pdbx_seq_one_letter_code
_entity_poly.pdbx_strand_id
1 'polypeptide(L)'
;GPLHGYAIMQQAAELSDGRVRFSTGTLYGALKRLLDSGWIAREEDASPDASGRGRKTYRLTADGKLILTAEAQRLQALAAVARQRLNEEPA
;
A
#
# COMPACT_ATOMS: atom_id res chain seq x y z
N GLY A 1 -9.29 3.73 -8.32
CA GLY A 1 -9.77 5.03 -7.81
C GLY A 1 -9.13 5.32 -6.47
N PRO A 2 -9.21 6.55 -5.96
CA PRO A 2 -8.71 6.90 -4.62
C PRO A 2 -9.45 6.09 -3.54
N LEU A 3 -8.75 5.63 -2.50
CA LEU A 3 -9.30 4.73 -1.47
C LEU A 3 -9.19 5.33 -0.08
N HIS A 4 -10.17 5.04 0.78
CA HIS A 4 -10.11 5.36 2.20
C HIS A 4 -9.18 4.40 2.95
N GLY A 5 -8.66 4.84 4.10
CA GLY A 5 -7.76 4.02 4.94
C GLY A 5 -8.33 2.63 5.27
N TYR A 6 -9.60 2.53 5.66
CA TYR A 6 -10.22 1.22 5.95
C TYR A 6 -10.29 0.31 4.71
N ALA A 7 -10.64 0.86 3.55
CA ALA A 7 -10.67 0.11 2.29
C ALA A 7 -9.26 -0.40 1.90
N ILE A 8 -8.22 0.40 2.13
CA ILE A 8 -6.82 -0.02 1.92
C ILE A 8 -6.46 -1.18 2.85
N MET A 9 -6.88 -1.12 4.13
CA MET A 9 -6.65 -2.20 5.08
C MET A 9 -7.28 -3.51 4.63
N GLN A 10 -8.55 -3.45 4.22
CA GLN A 10 -9.32 -4.60 3.76
C GLN A 10 -8.70 -5.20 2.48
N GLN A 11 -8.38 -4.36 1.49
CA GLN A 11 -7.75 -4.83 0.26
C GLN A 11 -6.37 -5.44 0.50
N ALA A 12 -5.56 -4.88 1.41
CA ALA A 12 -4.27 -5.47 1.74
C ALA A 12 -4.43 -6.88 2.34
N ALA A 13 -5.44 -7.09 3.18
CA ALA A 13 -5.77 -8.41 3.71
C ALA A 13 -6.25 -9.35 2.61
N GLU A 14 -7.17 -8.91 1.75
CA GLU A 14 -7.71 -9.72 0.66
C GLU A 14 -6.62 -10.12 -0.36
N LEU A 15 -5.82 -9.18 -0.85
CA LEU A 15 -4.76 -9.42 -1.83
C LEU A 15 -3.61 -10.29 -1.30
N SER A 16 -3.48 -10.40 0.02
CA SER A 16 -2.43 -11.19 0.66
C SER A 16 -2.91 -12.54 1.19
N ASP A 17 -4.16 -12.93 0.91
CA ASP A 17 -4.82 -14.10 1.51
C ASP A 17 -4.74 -14.06 3.05
N GLY A 18 -4.91 -12.86 3.61
CA GLY A 18 -4.88 -12.61 5.04
C GLY A 18 -3.50 -12.60 5.69
N ARG A 19 -2.40 -12.77 4.92
CA ARG A 19 -1.02 -12.73 5.44
C ARG A 19 -0.59 -11.34 5.88
N VAL A 20 -1.14 -10.29 5.27
CA VAL A 20 -0.91 -8.90 5.65
C VAL A 20 -2.16 -8.36 6.33
N ARG A 21 -2.05 -8.05 7.62
CA ARG A 21 -3.13 -7.42 8.39
C ARG A 21 -2.56 -6.22 9.13
N PHE A 22 -2.94 -5.02 8.68
CA PHE A 22 -2.53 -3.81 9.37
C PHE A 22 -3.41 -3.57 10.60
N SER A 23 -2.80 -3.19 11.72
CA SER A 23 -3.54 -2.46 12.74
C SER A 23 -3.86 -1.04 12.23
N THR A 24 -4.88 -0.41 12.80
CA THR A 24 -5.22 0.99 12.52
C THR A 24 -4.00 1.91 12.69
N GLY A 25 -3.27 1.79 13.81
CA GLY A 25 -2.09 2.60 14.07
C GLY A 25 -0.98 2.38 13.04
N THR A 26 -0.71 1.13 12.68
CA THR A 26 0.31 0.77 11.68
C THR A 26 -0.03 1.35 10.31
N LEU A 27 -1.29 1.22 9.87
CA LEU A 27 -1.71 1.73 8.57
C LEU A 27 -1.59 3.25 8.50
N TYR A 28 -2.13 3.97 9.49
CA TYR A 28 -2.10 5.43 9.45
C TYR A 28 -0.67 5.97 9.63
N GLY A 29 0.20 5.28 10.36
CA GLY A 29 1.63 5.59 10.41
C GLY A 29 2.32 5.38 9.05
N ALA A 30 1.97 4.33 8.31
CA ALA A 30 2.46 4.12 6.94
C ALA A 30 1.94 5.19 5.97
N LEU A 31 0.64 5.49 5.99
CA LEU A 31 0.04 6.54 5.16
C LEU A 31 0.64 7.91 5.44
N LYS A 32 0.90 8.25 6.70
CA LYS A 32 1.59 9.50 7.05
C LYS A 32 2.97 9.57 6.41
N ARG A 33 3.78 8.51 6.51
CA ARG A 33 5.11 8.48 5.89
C ARG A 33 5.04 8.61 4.37
N LEU A 34 4.09 7.95 3.72
CA LEU A 34 3.89 8.05 2.27
C LEU A 34 3.45 9.46 1.83
N LEU A 35 2.65 10.15 2.66
CA LEU A 35 2.28 11.55 2.44
C LEU A 35 3.49 12.48 2.64
N ASP A 36 4.24 12.30 3.74
CA ASP A 36 5.42 13.11 4.05
C ASP A 36 6.48 12.98 2.93
N SER A 37 6.60 11.81 2.31
CA SER A 37 7.46 11.55 1.15
C SER A 37 6.91 12.04 -0.20
N GLY A 38 5.67 12.52 -0.25
CA GLY A 38 5.02 12.97 -1.49
C GLY A 38 4.64 11.84 -2.47
N TRP A 39 4.68 10.57 -2.03
CA TRP A 39 4.35 9.42 -2.90
C TRP A 39 2.83 9.18 -3.00
N ILE A 40 2.08 9.65 -2.02
CA ILE A 40 0.63 9.72 -2.10
C ILE A 40 0.16 11.14 -1.86
N ALA A 41 -1.00 11.47 -2.40
CA ALA A 41 -1.74 12.69 -2.11
C ALA A 41 -3.06 12.32 -1.44
N ARG A 42 -3.51 13.20 -0.53
CA ARG A 42 -4.84 13.14 0.05
C ARG A 42 -5.82 13.89 -0.83
N GLU A 43 -6.96 13.30 -1.08
CA GLU A 43 -8.12 13.98 -1.65
C GLU A 43 -9.18 14.11 -0.54
N GLU A 44 -9.76 15.30 -0.42
CA GLU A 44 -10.88 15.54 0.47
C GLU A 44 -12.16 15.35 -0.33
N ASP A 45 -13.02 14.42 0.10
CA ASP A 45 -14.35 14.30 -0.48
C ASP A 45 -15.14 15.59 -0.19
N ALA A 46 -15.68 16.20 -1.25
CA ALA A 46 -16.57 17.36 -1.15
C ALA A 46 -17.91 17.04 -0.48
N SER A 47 -18.23 15.76 -0.30
CA SER A 47 -19.45 15.28 0.37
C SER A 47 -19.11 14.68 1.73
N PRO A 48 -19.28 15.43 2.84
CA PRO A 48 -19.13 14.87 4.18
C PRO A 48 -20.14 13.73 4.39
N ASP A 49 -19.75 12.70 5.12
CA ASP A 49 -20.70 11.68 5.56
C ASP A 49 -21.67 12.25 6.63
N ALA A 50 -22.64 11.45 7.05
CA ALA A 50 -23.64 11.84 8.05
C ALA A 50 -23.06 12.33 9.40
N SER A 51 -21.74 12.15 9.64
CA SER A 51 -21.03 12.63 10.83
C SER A 51 -20.32 13.98 10.63
N GLY A 52 -20.47 14.60 9.45
CA GLY A 52 -19.82 15.87 9.11
C GLY A 52 -18.32 15.77 8.86
N ARG A 53 -17.75 14.56 8.87
CA ARG A 53 -16.32 14.33 8.62
C ARG A 53 -16.14 13.88 7.17
N GLY A 54 -15.54 14.74 6.35
CA GLY A 54 -15.10 14.36 5.01
C GLY A 54 -14.19 13.14 5.09
N ARG A 55 -14.50 12.09 4.33
CA ARG A 55 -13.68 10.89 4.30
C ARG A 55 -12.36 11.21 3.61
N LYS A 56 -11.25 10.83 4.22
CA LYS A 56 -9.92 11.03 3.64
C LYS A 56 -9.69 9.91 2.64
N THR A 57 -9.58 10.24 1.36
CA THR A 57 -9.12 9.30 0.34
C THR A 57 -7.66 9.56 0.00
N TYR A 58 -6.97 8.54 -0.49
CA TYR A 58 -5.58 8.61 -0.89
C TYR A 58 -5.41 8.12 -2.31
N ARG A 59 -4.52 8.78 -3.07
CA ARG A 59 -4.09 8.35 -4.39
C ARG A 59 -2.57 8.42 -4.54
N LEU A 60 -2.01 7.61 -5.43
CA LEU A 60 -0.61 7.75 -5.83
C LEU A 60 -0.39 9.07 -6.59
N THR A 61 0.74 9.71 -6.31
CA THR A 61 1.28 10.79 -7.15
C THR A 61 2.01 10.20 -8.37
N ALA A 62 2.51 11.05 -9.27
CA ALA A 62 3.35 10.59 -10.37
C ALA A 62 4.63 9.90 -9.83
N ASP A 63 5.30 10.56 -8.88
CA ASP A 63 6.50 10.01 -8.21
C ASP A 63 6.17 8.73 -7.44
N GLY A 64 5.03 8.69 -6.76
CA GLY A 64 4.57 7.48 -6.08
C GLY A 64 4.39 6.29 -7.02
N LYS A 65 3.89 6.51 -8.24
CA LYS A 65 3.81 5.44 -9.25
C LYS A 65 5.19 4.94 -9.65
N LEU A 66 6.15 5.84 -9.89
CA LEU A 66 7.52 5.46 -10.24
C LEU A 66 8.19 4.64 -9.14
N ILE A 67 8.07 5.08 -7.89
CA ILE A 67 8.61 4.38 -6.72
C ILE A 67 7.94 3.01 -6.54
N LEU A 68 6.62 2.93 -6.68
CA LEU A 68 5.91 1.65 -6.60
C LEU A 68 6.36 0.67 -7.68
N THR A 69 6.56 1.15 -8.92
CA THR A 69 7.08 0.32 -10.02
C THR A 69 8.48 -0.21 -9.71
N ALA A 70 9.38 0.66 -9.23
CA ALA A 70 10.74 0.25 -8.87
C ALA A 70 10.75 -0.78 -7.73
N GLU A 71 9.91 -0.59 -6.71
CA GLU A 71 9.81 -1.52 -5.58
C GLU A 71 9.23 -2.88 -6.00
N ALA A 72 8.22 -2.90 -6.88
CA ALA A 72 7.68 -4.13 -7.43
C ALA A 72 8.75 -4.92 -8.20
N GLN A 73 9.55 -4.25 -9.02
CA GLN A 73 10.66 -4.86 -9.75
C GLN A 73 11.73 -5.42 -8.79
N ARG A 74 12.07 -4.67 -7.74
CA ARG A 74 13.03 -5.10 -6.71
C ARG A 74 12.56 -6.37 -5.99
N LEU A 75 11.29 -6.41 -5.58
CA LEU A 75 10.70 -7.58 -4.91
C LEU A 75 10.63 -8.79 -5.84
N GLN A 76 10.29 -8.60 -7.11
CA GLN A 76 10.28 -9.67 -8.12
C GLN A 76 11.68 -10.27 -8.31
N ALA A 77 12.71 -9.43 -8.41
CA ALA A 77 14.09 -9.88 -8.55
C ALA A 77 14.55 -10.68 -7.31
N LEU A 78 14.25 -10.18 -6.10
CA LEU A 78 14.58 -10.88 -4.86
C LEU A 78 13.90 -12.26 -4.78
N ALA A 79 12.61 -12.33 -5.14
CA ALA A 79 11.87 -13.58 -5.16
C ALA A 79 12.42 -14.57 -6.20
N ALA A 80 12.91 -14.09 -7.34
CA ALA A 80 13.54 -14.93 -8.35
C ALA A 80 14.84 -15.58 -7.83
N VAL A 81 15.70 -14.79 -7.18
CA VAL A 81 16.93 -15.30 -6.56
C VAL A 81 16.61 -16.34 -5.49
N ALA A 82 15.64 -16.07 -4.61
CA ALA A 82 15.25 -17.02 -3.57
C ALA A 82 14.76 -18.36 -4.14
N ARG A 83 13.93 -18.33 -5.21
CA ARG A 83 13.48 -19.56 -5.89
C ARG A 83 14.62 -20.33 -6.54
N GLN A 84 15.56 -19.63 -7.17
CA GLN A 84 16.73 -20.27 -7.77
C GLN A 84 17.53 -21.04 -6.71
N ARG A 85 17.82 -20.42 -5.56
CA ARG A 85 18.58 -21.04 -4.47
C ARG A 85 17.89 -22.27 -3.89
N LEU A 86 16.56 -22.21 -3.70
CA LEU A 86 15.78 -23.36 -3.21
C LEU A 86 15.79 -24.55 -4.19
N ASN A 87 15.95 -24.31 -5.49
CA ASN A 87 16.06 -25.36 -6.50
C ASN A 87 17.51 -25.87 -6.67
N GLU A 88 18.50 -25.19 -6.10
CA GLU A 88 19.92 -25.53 -6.15
C GLU A 88 20.39 -26.34 -4.93
N GLU A 89 19.55 -26.52 -3.90
CA GLU A 89 19.88 -27.41 -2.77
C GLU A 89 19.88 -28.88 -3.23
N PRO A 90 21.03 -29.60 -3.16
CA PRO A 90 21.05 -31.03 -3.39
C PRO A 90 20.38 -31.75 -2.21
N ALA A 91 19.68 -32.84 -2.51
CA ALA A 91 19.15 -33.78 -1.53
C ALA A 91 20.24 -34.39 -0.64
#